data_AF-A0A7J5XY01-F1
#
_entry.id   AF-A0A7J5XY01-F1
#
_cell.length_a   1.000
_cell.length_b   1.000
_cell.length_c   1.000
_cell.angle_alpha   90.00
_cell.angle_beta   90.00
_cell.angle_gamma   90.00
#
_symmetry.space_group_name_H-M   'P 1'
#
loop_
_entity.id
_entity.type
_entity.pdbx_description
1 polymer ?
#
loop_
_entity_poly.entity_id
_entity_poly.type
_entity_poly.pdbx_seq_one_letter_code
_entity_poly.pdbx_strand_id
1 'polypeptide(L)'
;MDSVSATGGKMVESDEQPERGSGGGGVGGAAMAALHQCELIQNMIEISISSLQGLRTKCAASNDLTQQEIRTLEVKLMKYICKQLQCKQKVPETERPEALERYPHLRDWLRTINLRPELIQAVEAKFSLDALLQMSGAQVRETMRRLGSSSEECARLSAALSCLKSASESGMGILHRSLL
;
A
#
# COMPACT_ATOMS: atom_id res chain seq x y z
N MET A 1 -3.13 -18.30 80.66
CA MET A 1 -3.78 -17.60 79.54
C MET A 1 -3.09 -16.27 79.39
N ASP A 2 -2.16 -16.21 78.44
CA ASP A 2 -1.94 -15.16 77.42
C ASP A 2 -2.16 -13.69 77.88
N SER A 3 -1.27 -12.72 77.66
CA SER A 3 -0.14 -12.60 76.74
C SER A 3 0.75 -11.41 77.10
N VAL A 4 1.96 -11.48 76.56
CA VAL A 4 3.16 -10.65 76.76
C VAL A 4 3.12 -9.30 76.00
N SER A 5 3.63 -8.29 76.71
CA SER A 5 4.46 -7.12 76.36
C SER A 5 4.47 -6.51 74.94
N ALA A 6 4.37 -5.19 74.96
CA ALA A 6 4.62 -4.24 73.89
C ALA A 6 6.12 -4.11 73.52
N THR A 7 6.38 -3.65 72.29
CA THR A 7 7.50 -2.83 71.74
C THR A 7 7.42 -3.03 70.21
N GLY A 8 7.43 -2.06 69.29
CA GLY A 8 7.96 -0.71 69.25
C GLY A 8 8.83 -0.59 67.97
N GLY A 9 8.28 0.02 66.91
CA GLY A 9 8.98 0.71 65.80
C GLY A 9 9.90 -0.05 64.83
N LYS A 10 9.67 0.13 63.51
CA LYS A 10 10.60 0.73 62.52
C LYS A 10 10.29 0.27 61.08
N MET A 11 10.07 1.23 60.20
CA MET A 11 9.99 1.10 58.74
C MET A 11 11.31 0.60 58.14
N VAL A 12 11.25 -0.27 57.13
CA VAL A 12 12.06 -0.16 55.89
C VAL A 12 11.36 -0.89 54.74
N GLU A 13 11.31 -0.18 53.61
CA GLU A 13 10.97 -0.63 52.28
C GLU A 13 11.95 -1.73 51.80
N SER A 14 11.43 -2.77 51.16
CA SER A 14 12.24 -3.70 50.37
C SER A 14 11.37 -4.17 49.20
N ASP A 15 11.53 -3.44 48.11
CA ASP A 15 11.02 -3.74 46.78
C ASP A 15 11.75 -4.99 46.27
N GLU A 16 11.10 -6.15 46.37
CA GLU A 16 11.55 -7.36 45.68
C GLU A 16 10.92 -7.38 44.28
N GLN A 17 11.65 -6.77 43.35
CA GLN A 17 11.40 -6.80 41.92
C GLN A 17 11.69 -8.21 41.36
N PRO A 18 10.71 -8.95 40.81
CA PRO A 18 11.02 -10.12 40.02
C PRO A 18 11.40 -9.65 38.61
N GLU A 19 12.70 -9.71 38.32
CA GLU A 19 13.26 -9.79 36.97
C GLU A 19 12.45 -10.80 36.13
N ARG A 20 11.58 -10.31 35.26
CA ARG A 20 11.07 -11.05 34.11
C ARG A 20 11.52 -10.33 32.85
N GLY A 21 12.61 -10.82 32.29
CA GLY A 21 13.06 -10.45 30.97
C GLY A 21 11.97 -10.66 29.91
N SER A 22 11.81 -9.66 29.06
CA SER A 22 11.29 -9.76 27.69
C SER A 22 11.61 -8.41 27.04
N GLY A 23 12.77 -8.25 26.40
CA GLY A 23 13.01 -8.82 25.07
C GLY A 23 12.44 -7.86 24.05
N GLY A 24 13.30 -7.11 23.35
CA GLY A 24 12.93 -6.03 22.41
C GLY A 24 11.83 -6.44 21.42
N GLY A 25 10.63 -5.88 21.59
CA GLY A 25 9.43 -6.30 20.86
C GLY A 25 8.64 -5.17 20.19
N GLY A 26 9.20 -3.97 20.05
CA GLY A 26 8.45 -2.82 19.49
C GLY A 26 8.57 -2.67 17.98
N VAL A 27 9.73 -3.02 17.42
CA VAL A 27 10.15 -2.48 16.12
C VAL A 27 9.91 -3.50 14.98
N GLY A 28 10.33 -4.76 15.18
CA GLY A 28 10.06 -5.83 14.22
C GLY A 28 8.58 -6.23 14.12
N GLY A 29 7.82 -6.06 15.21
CA GLY A 29 6.39 -6.44 15.24
C GLY A 29 5.53 -5.59 14.30
N ALA A 30 5.76 -4.27 14.27
CA ALA A 30 5.03 -3.36 13.38
C ALA A 30 5.38 -3.59 11.90
N ALA A 31 6.66 -3.81 11.60
CA ALA A 31 7.13 -4.14 10.26
C ALA A 31 6.54 -5.46 9.73
N MET A 32 6.52 -6.50 10.56
CA MET A 32 5.95 -7.80 10.19
C MET A 32 4.43 -7.73 10.05
N ALA A 33 3.73 -6.97 10.90
CA ALA A 33 2.29 -6.75 10.77
C ALA A 33 1.94 -5.99 9.47
N ALA A 34 2.74 -4.98 9.11
CA ALA A 34 2.58 -4.24 7.85
C ALA A 34 2.82 -5.14 6.63
N LEU A 35 3.86 -5.98 6.67
CA LEU A 35 4.13 -6.96 5.62
C LEU A 35 2.98 -7.95 5.45
N HIS A 36 2.51 -8.56 6.54
CA HIS A 36 1.40 -9.49 6.49
C HIS A 36 0.11 -8.82 5.95
N GLN A 37 -0.14 -7.58 6.34
CA GLN A 37 -1.24 -6.80 5.78
C GLN A 37 -1.09 -6.59 4.27
N CYS A 38 0.11 -6.28 3.78
CA CYS A 38 0.37 -6.14 2.35
C CYS A 38 0.15 -7.46 1.58
N GLU A 39 0.54 -8.60 2.14
CA GLU A 39 0.33 -9.93 1.55
C GLU A 39 -1.16 -10.29 1.42
N LEU A 40 -1.95 -10.07 2.48
CA LEU A 40 -3.39 -10.28 2.44
C LEU A 40 -4.07 -9.40 1.40
N ILE A 41 -3.65 -8.13 1.31
CA ILE A 41 -4.15 -7.20 0.30
C ILE A 41 -3.71 -7.64 -1.11
N GLN A 42 -2.50 -8.18 -1.26
CA GLN A 42 -1.98 -8.65 -2.54
C GLN A 42 -2.84 -9.77 -3.11
N ASN A 43 -3.24 -10.74 -2.29
CA ASN A 43 -4.16 -11.80 -2.72
C ASN A 43 -5.48 -11.22 -3.28
N MET A 44 -6.01 -10.20 -2.62
CA MET A 44 -7.22 -9.51 -3.09
C MET A 44 -6.99 -8.74 -4.39
N ILE A 45 -5.81 -8.14 -4.58
CA ILE A 45 -5.40 -7.47 -5.81
C ILE A 45 -5.33 -8.47 -6.96
N GLU A 46 -4.67 -9.61 -6.78
CA GLU A 46 -4.47 -10.60 -7.84
C GLU A 46 -5.80 -11.18 -8.35
N ILE A 47 -6.69 -11.57 -7.43
CA ILE A 47 -8.03 -12.06 -7.78
C ILE A 47 -8.84 -10.98 -8.51
N SER A 48 -8.78 -9.73 -8.01
CA SER A 48 -9.52 -8.62 -8.59
C SER A 48 -8.97 -8.20 -9.96
N ILE A 49 -7.65 -8.27 -10.18
CA ILE A 49 -7.02 -8.01 -11.48
C ILE A 49 -7.41 -9.09 -12.49
N SER A 50 -7.39 -10.37 -12.11
CA SER A 50 -7.82 -11.46 -12.99
C SER A 50 -9.27 -11.25 -13.44
N SER A 51 -10.14 -10.88 -12.50
CA SER A 51 -11.54 -10.56 -12.78
C SER A 51 -11.69 -9.35 -13.70
N LEU A 52 -10.96 -8.26 -13.42
CA LEU A 52 -10.96 -7.03 -14.22
C LEU A 52 -10.50 -7.27 -15.66
N GLN A 53 -9.41 -8.03 -15.84
CA GLN A 53 -8.91 -8.38 -17.16
C GLN A 53 -9.93 -9.23 -17.92
N GLY A 54 -10.53 -10.23 -17.25
CA GLY A 54 -11.59 -11.05 -17.83
C GLY A 54 -12.81 -10.22 -18.26
N LEU A 55 -13.18 -9.18 -17.53
CA LEU A 55 -14.27 -8.28 -17.94
C LEU A 55 -13.90 -7.44 -19.17
N ARG A 56 -12.66 -6.94 -19.24
CA ARG A 56 -12.19 -6.12 -20.38
C ARG A 56 -12.10 -6.90 -21.69
N THR A 57 -11.93 -8.21 -21.65
CA THR A 57 -11.79 -9.05 -22.85
C THR A 57 -13.09 -9.72 -23.32
N LYS A 58 -14.18 -9.63 -22.55
CA LYS A 58 -15.48 -10.24 -22.91
C LYS A 58 -16.21 -9.42 -23.99
N CYS A 59 -16.99 -10.09 -24.85
CA CYS A 59 -17.72 -9.44 -25.97
C CYS A 59 -18.69 -8.33 -25.55
N ALA A 60 -19.14 -8.32 -24.29
CA ALA A 60 -20.04 -7.30 -23.74
C ALA A 60 -19.31 -6.17 -23.00
N ALA A 61 -17.98 -6.04 -23.16
CA ALA A 61 -17.19 -5.03 -22.45
C ALA A 61 -17.72 -3.60 -22.66
N SER A 62 -18.39 -3.31 -23.79
CA SER A 62 -18.98 -2.00 -24.09
C SER A 62 -20.38 -1.77 -23.49
N ASN A 63 -20.99 -2.75 -22.83
CA ASN A 63 -22.27 -2.56 -22.16
C ASN A 63 -22.08 -1.76 -20.86
N ASP A 64 -23.00 -0.84 -20.57
CA ASP A 64 -23.00 0.03 -19.40
C ASP A 64 -22.82 -0.74 -18.09
N LEU A 65 -23.50 -1.89 -17.93
CA LEU A 65 -23.36 -2.71 -16.72
C LEU A 65 -21.92 -3.24 -16.56
N THR A 66 -21.32 -3.76 -17.64
CA THR A 66 -19.95 -4.25 -17.61
C THR A 66 -18.94 -3.12 -17.41
N GLN A 67 -19.17 -1.95 -18.01
CA GLN A 67 -18.37 -0.75 -17.77
C GLN A 67 -18.45 -0.28 -16.32
N GLN A 68 -19.63 -0.35 -15.69
CA GLN A 68 -19.79 -0.02 -14.28
C GLN A 68 -19.05 -1.01 -13.37
N GLU A 69 -19.08 -2.31 -13.68
CA GLU A 69 -18.29 -3.32 -12.96
C GLU A 69 -16.78 -3.09 -13.10
N ILE A 70 -16.32 -2.79 -14.31
CA ILE A 70 -14.91 -2.45 -14.58
C ILE A 70 -14.49 -1.25 -13.72
N ARG A 71 -15.23 -0.14 -13.76
CA ARG A 71 -14.95 1.06 -12.96
C ARG A 71 -14.95 0.77 -11.45
N THR A 72 -15.88 -0.06 -11.00
CA THR A 72 -15.97 -0.46 -9.59
C THR A 72 -14.73 -1.24 -9.15
N LEU A 73 -14.25 -2.17 -9.98
CA LEU A 73 -13.03 -2.92 -9.71
C LEU A 73 -11.79 -2.05 -9.78
N GLU A 74 -11.69 -1.13 -10.74
CA GLU A 74 -10.58 -0.18 -10.85
C GLU A 74 -10.45 0.68 -9.58
N VAL A 75 -11.56 1.22 -9.07
CA VAL A 75 -11.60 1.98 -7.82
C VAL A 75 -11.21 1.11 -6.62
N LYS A 76 -11.71 -0.13 -6.56
CA LYS A 76 -11.38 -1.08 -5.49
C LYS A 76 -9.89 -1.42 -5.47
N LEU A 77 -9.31 -1.71 -6.63
CA LEU A 77 -7.89 -1.99 -6.80
C LEU A 77 -7.03 -0.79 -6.43
N MET A 78 -7.41 0.41 -6.88
CA MET A 78 -6.67 1.62 -6.50
C MET A 78 -6.64 1.80 -4.98
N LYS A 79 -7.75 1.54 -4.27
CA LYS A 79 -7.80 1.59 -2.80
C LYS A 79 -6.86 0.57 -2.16
N TYR A 80 -6.78 -0.65 -2.68
CA TYR A 80 -5.87 -1.68 -2.19
C TYR A 80 -4.40 -1.31 -2.39
N ILE A 81 -4.04 -0.79 -3.56
CA ILE A 81 -2.69 -0.33 -3.88
C ILE A 81 -2.29 0.85 -2.97
N CYS A 82 -3.19 1.82 -2.78
CA CYS A 82 -2.96 2.92 -1.83
C CYS A 82 -2.76 2.38 -0.41
N LYS A 83 -3.52 1.36 -0.01
CA LYS A 83 -3.40 0.76 1.32
C LYS A 83 -2.05 0.06 1.52
N GLN A 84 -1.56 -0.68 0.53
CA GLN A 84 -0.22 -1.26 0.56
C GLN A 84 0.86 -0.18 0.70
N LEU A 85 0.75 0.91 -0.08
CA LEU A 85 1.69 2.04 0.02
C LEU A 85 1.69 2.67 1.41
N GLN A 86 0.50 2.89 2.00
CA GLN A 86 0.37 3.39 3.37
C GLN A 86 0.94 2.42 4.41
N CYS A 87 0.73 1.11 4.25
CA CYS A 87 1.32 0.10 5.13
C CYS A 87 2.84 0.14 5.07
N LYS A 88 3.43 0.27 3.87
CA LYS A 88 4.88 0.46 3.70
C LYS A 88 5.37 1.75 4.37
N GLN A 89 4.71 2.88 4.13
CA GLN A 89 5.12 4.19 4.65
C GLN A 89 5.01 4.33 6.17
N LYS A 90 4.13 3.56 6.82
CA LYS A 90 4.02 3.52 8.29
C LYS A 90 5.25 2.92 8.97
N VAL A 91 6.02 2.10 8.27
CA VAL A 91 7.24 1.50 8.79
C VAL A 91 8.40 2.42 8.40
N PRO A 92 9.29 2.81 9.33
CA PRO A 92 10.50 3.57 9.02
C PRO A 92 11.36 2.85 7.99
N GLU A 93 11.98 3.58 7.07
CA GLU A 93 12.79 3.00 5.98
C GLU A 93 13.93 2.11 6.48
N THR A 94 14.54 2.45 7.62
CA THR A 94 15.60 1.67 8.29
C THR A 94 15.12 0.31 8.84
N GLU A 95 13.82 0.10 8.95
CA GLU A 95 13.19 -1.06 9.59
C GLU A 95 12.34 -1.87 8.61
N ARG A 96 12.23 -1.43 7.36
CA ARG A 96 11.42 -2.12 6.35
C ARG A 96 12.10 -3.40 5.88
N PRO A 97 11.42 -4.54 5.94
CA PRO A 97 11.90 -5.77 5.32
C PRO A 97 11.98 -5.59 3.80
N GLU A 98 12.93 -6.26 3.15
CA GLU A 98 13.07 -6.26 1.68
C GLU A 98 11.78 -6.70 0.97
N ALA A 99 11.02 -7.62 1.57
CA ALA A 99 9.72 -8.06 1.06
C ALA A 99 8.68 -6.93 1.07
N LEU A 100 8.72 -6.02 2.06
CA LEU A 100 7.80 -4.90 2.16
C LEU A 100 8.11 -3.81 1.12
N GLU A 101 9.39 -3.63 0.77
CA GLU A 101 9.83 -2.67 -0.25
C GLU A 101 9.29 -2.96 -1.66
N ARG A 102 8.96 -4.22 -1.95
CA ARG A 102 8.34 -4.64 -3.22
C ARG A 102 6.91 -4.13 -3.40
N TYR A 103 6.25 -3.68 -2.33
CA TYR A 103 4.88 -3.20 -2.37
C TYR A 103 4.79 -1.67 -2.55
N PRO A 104 3.77 -1.17 -3.27
CA PRO A 104 2.89 -1.92 -4.16
C PRO A 104 3.61 -2.41 -5.41
N HIS A 105 3.16 -3.54 -5.97
CA HIS A 105 3.71 -4.03 -7.25
C HIS A 105 3.34 -3.09 -8.40
N LEU A 106 4.37 -2.58 -9.08
CA LEU A 106 4.21 -1.66 -10.21
C LEU A 106 3.31 -2.26 -11.31
N ARG A 107 3.49 -3.54 -11.66
CA ARG A 107 2.68 -4.26 -12.65
C ARG A 107 1.20 -4.16 -12.40
N ASP A 108 0.80 -4.40 -11.16
CA ASP A 108 -0.59 -4.53 -10.77
C ASP A 108 -1.28 -3.16 -10.80
N TRP A 109 -0.55 -2.11 -10.42
CA TRP A 109 -1.01 -0.75 -10.57
C TRP A 109 -1.17 -0.33 -12.05
N LEU A 110 -0.20 -0.63 -12.91
CA LEU A 110 -0.29 -0.31 -14.34
C LEU A 110 -1.42 -1.10 -15.05
N ARG A 111 -1.65 -2.35 -14.64
CA ARG A 111 -2.79 -3.16 -15.10
C ARG A 111 -4.13 -2.57 -14.65
N THR A 112 -4.19 -2.08 -13.41
CA THR A 112 -5.40 -1.44 -12.85
C THR A 112 -5.82 -0.26 -13.72
N ILE A 113 -4.88 0.60 -14.11
CA ILE A 113 -5.15 1.77 -14.98
C ILE A 113 -5.23 1.42 -16.48
N ASN A 114 -5.32 0.14 -16.84
CA ASN A 114 -5.53 -0.30 -18.22
C ASN A 114 -4.48 0.18 -19.24
N LEU A 115 -3.19 0.17 -18.88
CA LEU A 115 -2.14 0.36 -19.89
C LEU A 115 -1.96 -0.88 -20.75
N ARG A 116 -1.51 -0.68 -22.00
CA ARG A 116 -1.20 -1.78 -22.92
C ARG A 116 -0.02 -2.62 -22.40
N PRO A 117 -0.03 -3.95 -22.59
CA PRO A 117 1.02 -4.84 -22.08
C PRO A 117 2.44 -4.48 -22.50
N GLU A 118 2.63 -3.94 -23.70
CA GLU A 118 3.93 -3.52 -24.23
C GLU A 118 4.47 -2.32 -23.45
N LEU A 119 3.59 -1.37 -23.14
CA LEU A 119 3.94 -0.18 -22.35
C LEU A 119 4.21 -0.56 -20.90
N ILE A 120 3.44 -1.49 -20.32
CA ILE A 120 3.69 -2.02 -18.97
C ILE A 120 5.11 -2.57 -18.89
N GLN A 121 5.49 -3.45 -19.80
CA GLN A 121 6.85 -4.03 -19.84
C GLN A 121 7.93 -2.95 -19.98
N ALA A 122 7.71 -1.95 -20.83
CA ALA A 122 8.66 -0.86 -21.04
C ALA A 122 8.85 0.03 -19.79
N VAL A 123 7.76 0.27 -19.03
CA VAL A 123 7.81 1.02 -17.77
C VAL A 123 8.50 0.21 -16.68
N GLU A 124 8.12 -1.05 -16.50
CA GLU A 124 8.70 -1.94 -15.47
C GLU A 124 10.19 -2.21 -15.67
N ALA A 125 10.66 -2.25 -16.92
CA ALA A 125 12.08 -2.42 -17.21
C ALA A 125 12.94 -1.20 -16.84
N LYS A 126 12.34 -0.03 -16.64
CA LYS A 126 13.07 1.24 -16.47
C LYS A 126 12.80 1.95 -15.15
N PHE A 127 11.65 1.71 -14.53
CA PHE A 127 11.20 2.48 -13.37
C PHE A 127 10.65 1.57 -12.28
N SER A 128 10.87 1.97 -11.04
CA SER A 128 10.07 1.50 -9.89
C SER A 128 8.86 2.41 -9.70
N LEU A 129 7.86 1.94 -8.96
CA LEU A 129 6.70 2.77 -8.61
C LEU A 129 7.12 3.99 -7.77
N ASP A 130 8.03 3.81 -6.82
CA ASP A 130 8.56 4.92 -6.00
C ASP A 130 9.26 5.97 -6.86
N ALA A 131 10.04 5.56 -7.88
CA ALA A 131 10.67 6.49 -8.81
C ALA A 131 9.62 7.32 -9.59
N LEU A 132 8.56 6.68 -10.08
CA LEU A 132 7.44 7.37 -10.76
C LEU A 132 6.73 8.36 -9.81
N LEU A 133 6.61 8.01 -8.53
CA LEU A 133 6.01 8.88 -7.52
C LEU A 133 6.88 10.10 -7.19
N GLN A 134 8.20 10.02 -7.34
CA GLN A 134 9.11 11.17 -7.13
C GLN A 134 9.15 12.13 -8.33
N MET A 135 8.71 11.70 -9.51
CA MET A 135 8.74 12.53 -10.72
C MET A 135 7.69 13.64 -10.68
N SER A 136 8.06 14.83 -11.18
CA SER A 136 7.10 15.90 -11.48
C SER A 136 6.18 15.51 -12.64
N GLY A 137 5.00 16.14 -12.72
CA GLY A 137 4.06 15.87 -13.82
C GLY A 137 4.65 16.10 -15.22
N ALA A 138 5.59 17.02 -15.38
CA ALA A 138 6.27 17.24 -16.65
C ALA A 138 7.22 16.08 -17.02
N GLN A 139 7.98 15.58 -16.04
CA GLN A 139 8.90 14.45 -16.23
C GLN A 139 8.14 13.17 -16.56
N VAL A 140 6.99 12.93 -15.90
CA VAL A 140 6.12 11.79 -16.21
C VAL A 140 5.66 11.83 -17.66
N ARG A 141 5.12 12.97 -18.13
CA ARG A 141 4.63 13.11 -19.50
C ARG A 141 5.72 12.89 -20.55
N GLU A 142 6.90 13.45 -20.32
CA GLU A 142 8.04 13.27 -21.22
C GLU A 142 8.53 11.82 -21.24
N THR A 143 8.59 11.18 -20.08
CA THR A 143 8.98 9.76 -19.96
C THR A 143 8.01 8.85 -20.67
N MET A 144 6.71 9.01 -20.43
CA MET A 144 5.67 8.22 -21.09
C MET A 144 5.70 8.39 -22.61
N ARG A 145 5.88 9.62 -23.10
CA ARG A 145 6.07 9.91 -24.53
C ARG A 145 7.27 9.15 -25.10
N ARG A 146 8.42 9.15 -24.42
CA ARG A 146 9.62 8.40 -24.83
C ARG A 146 9.43 6.89 -24.86
N LEU A 147 8.51 6.36 -24.05
CA LEU A 147 8.12 4.95 -24.05
C LEU A 147 7.05 4.61 -25.09
N GLY A 148 6.60 5.58 -25.89
CA GLY A 148 5.60 5.35 -26.95
C GLY A 148 4.15 5.32 -26.45
N SER A 149 3.85 5.92 -25.29
CA SER A 149 2.48 6.04 -24.80
C SER A 149 1.62 6.95 -25.67
N SER A 150 0.34 6.64 -25.81
CA SER A 150 -0.64 7.57 -26.37
C SER A 150 -0.92 8.75 -25.43
N SER A 151 -1.56 9.81 -25.94
CA SER A 151 -2.02 10.94 -25.10
C SER A 151 -2.97 10.48 -23.99
N GLU A 152 -3.85 9.53 -24.30
CA GLU A 152 -4.81 8.97 -23.34
C GLU A 152 -4.11 8.16 -22.23
N GLU A 153 -3.16 7.29 -22.60
CA GLU A 153 -2.37 6.52 -21.63
C GLU A 153 -1.54 7.44 -20.73
N CYS A 154 -0.93 8.47 -21.31
CA CYS A 154 -0.18 9.47 -20.58
C CYS A 154 -1.07 10.26 -19.60
N ALA A 155 -2.27 10.67 -20.03
CA ALA A 155 -3.22 11.37 -19.18
C ALA A 155 -3.69 10.50 -18.02
N ARG A 156 -4.03 9.24 -18.31
CA ARG A 156 -4.51 8.28 -17.31
C ARG A 156 -3.45 7.94 -16.27
N LEU A 157 -2.20 7.69 -16.70
CA LEU A 157 -1.09 7.46 -15.77
C LEU A 157 -0.79 8.71 -14.93
N SER A 158 -0.82 9.91 -15.53
CA SER A 158 -0.59 11.17 -14.80
C SER A 158 -1.67 11.42 -13.73
N ALA A 159 -2.94 11.16 -14.07
CA ALA A 159 -4.06 11.26 -13.12
C ALA A 159 -3.91 10.23 -11.99
N ALA A 160 -3.64 8.97 -12.34
CA ALA A 160 -3.48 7.90 -11.36
C ALA A 160 -2.28 8.13 -10.42
N LEU A 161 -1.15 8.66 -10.91
CA LEU A 161 -0.03 9.05 -10.05
C LEU A 161 -0.44 10.16 -9.09
N SER A 162 -1.17 11.17 -9.57
CA SER A 162 -1.66 12.25 -8.72
C SER A 162 -2.60 11.73 -7.62
N CYS A 163 -3.49 10.78 -7.96
CA CYS A 163 -4.32 10.08 -6.98
C CYS A 163 -3.50 9.29 -5.96
N LEU A 164 -2.51 8.53 -6.43
CA LEU A 164 -1.70 7.68 -5.56
C LEU A 164 -0.86 8.50 -4.59
N LYS A 165 -0.25 9.60 -5.06
CA LYS A 165 0.49 10.55 -4.21
C LYS A 165 -0.41 11.16 -3.15
N SER A 166 -1.53 11.75 -3.58
CA SER A 166 -2.46 12.42 -2.65
C SER A 166 -3.08 11.45 -1.64
N ALA A 167 -3.38 10.20 -2.02
CA ALA A 167 -3.91 9.18 -1.09
C ALA A 167 -2.86 8.65 -0.10
N SER A 168 -1.57 8.78 -0.43
CA SER A 168 -0.47 8.46 0.48
C SER A 168 -0.22 9.57 1.50
N GLU A 169 -0.42 10.83 1.10
CA GLU A 169 -0.23 12.02 1.93
C GLU A 169 -1.46 12.37 2.78
N SER A 170 -2.66 12.18 2.22
CA SER A 170 -3.96 12.44 2.85
C SER A 170 -4.67 11.11 3.02
N GLY A 171 -4.94 10.69 4.24
CA GLY A 171 -5.67 9.44 4.51
C GLY A 171 -7.00 9.37 3.73
N MET A 172 -7.03 8.55 2.67
CA MET A 172 -8.17 8.02 1.88
C MET A 172 -9.31 8.96 1.37
N GLY A 173 -9.35 10.25 1.70
CA GLY A 173 -10.48 11.12 1.36
C GLY A 173 -10.66 11.48 -0.12
N ILE A 174 -9.63 11.29 -0.96
CA ILE A 174 -9.54 11.94 -2.28
C ILE A 174 -9.88 11.01 -3.46
N LEU A 175 -9.82 9.69 -3.30
CA LEU A 175 -9.90 8.73 -4.42
C LEU A 175 -11.27 8.69 -5.14
N HIS A 176 -12.35 9.16 -4.52
CA HIS A 176 -13.69 9.10 -5.13
C HIS A 176 -13.89 10.12 -6.26
N ARG A 177 -13.09 11.19 -6.32
CA ARG A 177 -13.35 12.33 -7.21
C ARG A 177 -12.47 12.38 -8.46
N SER A 178 -11.43 11.57 -8.51
CA SER A 178 -10.42 11.58 -9.59
C SER A 178 -10.46 10.33 -10.48
N LEU A 179 -11.35 9.37 -10.18
CA LEU A 179 -11.55 8.13 -10.94
C LEU A 179 -12.94 8.08 -11.62
N LEU A 180 -13.67 9.18 -11.59
CA LEU A 180 -14.90 9.43 -12.36
C LEU A 180 -14.55 10.37 -13.52
#